data_AF-A0A059WVT5-F1
#
_entry.id   AF-A0A059WVT5-F1
#
_cell.length_a   1.000
_cell.length_b   1.000
_cell.length_c   1.000
_cell.angle_alpha   90.00
_cell.angle_beta   90.00
_cell.angle_gamma   90.00
#
_symmetry.space_group_name_H-M   'P 1'
#
loop_
_entity.id
_entity.type
_entity.pdbx_description
1 polymer ?
#
loop_
_entity_poly.entity_id
_entity_poly.type
_entity_poly.pdbx_seq_one_letter_code
_entity_poly.pdbx_strand_id
1 'polypeptide(L)'
;DTKSAASADKALETALASNATIYTVDMSSTVGATSRNLGNAAVLRNFANKSGGRYIDSPGGQVMRDAFAEIAQELSNQYTLTYSPPDSARDGRWHKLEVRLSKPELVVRTRKGYHAPKK
;
A
#
# COMPACT_ATOMS: atom_id res chain seq x y z
N ASP A 1 20.91 -14.92 2.15
CA ASP A 1 19.70 -15.42 2.83
C ASP A 1 18.57 -14.43 2.55
N THR A 2 17.53 -14.85 1.82
CA THR A 2 16.45 -13.96 1.33
C THR A 2 15.07 -14.64 1.37
N LYS A 3 14.87 -15.65 2.24
CA LYS A 3 13.58 -16.35 2.37
C LYS A 3 12.99 -16.13 3.76
N SER A 4 11.74 -15.65 3.79
CA SER A 4 10.96 -15.51 5.02
C SER A 4 9.97 -16.67 5.16
N ALA A 5 9.78 -17.16 6.38
CA ALA A 5 8.77 -18.18 6.70
C ALA A 5 7.34 -17.62 6.78
N ALA A 6 7.18 -16.29 6.89
CA ALA A 6 5.89 -15.62 6.94
C ALA A 6 5.29 -15.47 5.54
N SER A 7 3.97 -15.67 5.43
CA SER A 7 3.24 -15.44 4.17
C SER A 7 3.13 -13.95 3.86
N ALA A 8 2.98 -13.63 2.57
CA ALA A 8 2.80 -12.26 2.10
C ALA A 8 1.56 -11.60 2.71
N ASP A 9 0.45 -12.35 2.83
CA ASP A 9 -0.77 -11.84 3.47
C ASP A 9 -0.53 -11.52 4.94
N LYS A 10 0.22 -12.35 5.67
CA LYS A 10 0.51 -12.09 7.08
C LYS A 10 1.40 -10.85 7.26
N ALA A 11 2.37 -10.65 6.37
CA ALA A 11 3.18 -9.45 6.36
C ALA A 11 2.33 -8.20 6.10
N LEU A 12 1.41 -8.28 5.14
CA LEU A 12 0.50 -7.18 4.82
C LEU A 12 -0.45 -6.85 5.97
N GLU A 13 -1.05 -7.86 6.61
CA GLU A 13 -1.88 -7.66 7.82
C GLU A 13 -1.11 -6.94 8.93
N THR A 14 0.13 -7.37 9.17
CA THR A 14 0.98 -6.80 10.22
C THR A 14 1.38 -5.36 9.90
N ALA A 15 1.69 -5.07 8.65
CA ALA A 15 1.96 -3.71 8.20
C ALA A 15 0.72 -2.80 8.35
N LEU A 16 -0.47 -3.30 8.00
CA LEU A 16 -1.72 -2.56 8.18
C LEU A 16 -2.05 -2.32 9.65
N ALA A 17 -1.79 -3.30 10.53
CA ALA A 17 -1.99 -3.18 11.98
C ALA A 17 -1.04 -2.16 12.63
N SER A 18 0.16 -1.99 12.08
CA SER A 18 1.16 -1.01 12.55
C SER A 18 1.01 0.38 11.91
N ASN A 19 -0.02 0.61 11.10
CA ASN A 19 -0.22 1.84 10.33
C ASN A 19 0.96 2.17 9.40
N ALA A 20 1.66 1.16 8.88
CA ALA A 20 2.76 1.35 7.95
C ALA A 20 2.26 1.54 6.51
N THR A 21 2.78 2.56 5.82
CA THR A 21 2.57 2.79 4.39
C THR A 21 3.69 2.12 3.60
N ILE A 22 3.33 1.27 2.64
CA ILE A 22 4.29 0.49 1.84
C ILE A 22 4.40 1.09 0.44
N TYR A 23 5.62 1.46 0.05
CA TYR A 23 5.97 1.80 -1.32
C TYR A 23 6.78 0.65 -1.92
N THR A 24 6.44 0.24 -3.14
CA THR A 24 7.06 -0.91 -3.79
C THR A 24 7.63 -0.51 -5.13
N VAL A 25 8.87 -0.90 -5.40
CA VAL A 25 9.55 -0.69 -6.69
C VAL A 25 9.78 -2.04 -7.33
N ASP A 26 9.24 -2.24 -8.53
CA ASP A 26 9.53 -3.40 -9.35
C ASP A 26 10.84 -3.16 -10.11
N MET A 27 11.86 -3.94 -9.75
CA MET A 27 13.17 -3.92 -10.39
C MET A 27 13.31 -4.99 -11.48
N SER A 28 12.22 -5.68 -11.84
CA SER A 28 12.24 -6.71 -12.88
C SER A 28 12.41 -6.08 -14.27
N SER A 29 13.23 -6.71 -15.09
CA SER A 29 13.38 -6.31 -16.49
C SER A 29 12.07 -6.55 -17.24
N THR A 30 11.62 -5.54 -17.99
CA THR A 30 10.47 -5.65 -18.90
C THR A 30 10.78 -6.51 -20.14
N VAL A 31 12.06 -6.73 -20.45
CA VAL A 31 12.50 -7.61 -21.54
C VAL A 31 12.45 -9.07 -21.07
N GLY A 32 11.53 -9.85 -21.66
CA GLY A 32 11.36 -11.26 -21.33
C GLY A 32 10.46 -11.51 -20.10
N ALA A 33 9.42 -10.70 -19.91
CA ALA A 33 8.49 -10.84 -18.79
C ALA A 33 7.93 -12.27 -18.69
N THR A 34 8.32 -12.98 -17.63
CA THR A 34 7.82 -14.33 -17.35
C THR A 34 6.54 -14.28 -16.51
N SER A 35 5.74 -15.34 -16.52
CA SER A 35 4.55 -15.48 -15.65
C SER A 35 4.87 -15.22 -14.16
N ARG A 36 6.09 -15.55 -13.72
CA ARG A 36 6.58 -15.27 -12.37
C ARG A 36 6.73 -13.77 -12.08
N ASN A 37 7.20 -12.98 -13.05
CA ASN A 37 7.35 -11.53 -12.89
C ASN A 37 5.98 -10.85 -12.75
N LEU A 38 4.99 -11.30 -13.53
CA LEU A 38 3.60 -10.82 -13.42
C LEU A 38 2.99 -11.11 -12.04
N GLY A 39 3.22 -12.31 -11.49
CA GLY A 39 2.79 -12.67 -10.14
C GLY A 39 3.43 -11.79 -9.08
N ASN A 40 4.73 -11.53 -9.19
CA ASN A 40 5.45 -10.66 -8.26
C ASN A 40 4.94 -9.21 -8.33
N ALA A 41 4.75 -8.67 -9.53
CA ALA A 41 4.19 -7.34 -9.74
C ALA A 41 2.78 -7.20 -9.13
N ALA A 42 1.95 -8.24 -9.26
CA ALA A 42 0.62 -8.25 -8.63
C ALA A 42 0.69 -8.20 -7.10
N VAL A 43 1.63 -8.93 -6.49
CA VAL A 43 1.85 -8.90 -5.04
C VAL A 43 2.34 -7.53 -4.60
N LEU A 44 3.35 -6.96 -5.26
CA LEU A 44 3.88 -5.61 -4.94
C LEU A 44 2.77 -4.55 -5.05
N ARG A 45 1.99 -4.60 -6.13
CA ARG A 45 0.86 -3.71 -6.34
C ARG A 45 -0.21 -3.86 -5.26
N ASN A 46 -0.50 -5.08 -4.81
CA ASN A 46 -1.45 -5.34 -3.72
C ASN A 46 -0.97 -4.73 -2.39
N PHE A 47 0.31 -4.89 -2.05
CA PHE A 47 0.89 -4.30 -0.84
C PHE A 47 0.75 -2.78 -0.83
N ALA A 48 1.24 -2.13 -1.89
CA ALA A 48 1.18 -0.67 -2.00
C ALA A 48 -0.27 -0.16 -1.96
N ASN A 49 -1.17 -0.80 -2.71
CA ASN A 49 -2.55 -0.35 -2.79
C ASN A 49 -3.32 -0.52 -1.48
N LYS A 50 -3.13 -1.63 -0.75
CA LYS A 50 -3.84 -1.85 0.51
C LYS A 50 -3.34 -0.94 1.63
N SER A 51 -2.03 -0.67 1.69
CA SER A 51 -1.46 0.26 2.67
C SER A 51 -1.69 1.74 2.33
N GLY A 52 -2.06 2.06 1.09
CA GLY A 52 -2.22 3.43 0.61
C GLY A 52 -0.93 4.05 0.06
N GLY A 53 0.15 3.28 -0.07
CA GLY A 53 1.40 3.75 -0.71
C GLY A 53 1.36 3.54 -2.21
N ARG A 54 2.50 3.56 -2.91
CA ARG A 54 2.56 3.52 -4.39
C ARG A 54 3.36 2.35 -4.95
N TYR A 55 2.88 1.79 -6.06
CA TYR A 55 3.60 0.83 -6.89
C TYR A 55 4.31 1.56 -8.03
N ILE A 56 5.61 1.35 -8.16
CA ILE A 56 6.47 1.91 -9.20
C ILE A 56 6.96 0.74 -10.06
N ASP A 57 6.67 0.76 -11.35
CA ASP A 57 6.95 -0.32 -12.30
C ASP A 57 8.22 -0.09 -13.14
N SER A 58 8.99 0.95 -12.83
CA SER A 58 10.16 1.34 -13.62
C SER A 58 11.46 0.97 -12.91
N PRO A 59 12.24 0.03 -13.46
CA PRO A 59 13.56 -0.30 -12.94
C PRO A 59 14.56 0.80 -13.29
N GLY A 60 14.84 1.68 -12.32
CA GLY A 60 15.99 2.60 -12.38
C GLY A 60 15.86 3.84 -13.24
N GLY A 61 17.00 4.50 -13.49
CA GLY A 61 17.11 5.67 -14.36
C GLY A 61 16.49 6.94 -13.80
N GLN A 62 16.06 7.84 -14.71
CA GLN A 62 15.43 9.11 -14.34
C GLN A 62 14.04 8.90 -13.73
N VAL A 63 13.26 7.97 -14.27
CA VAL A 63 11.90 7.67 -13.79
C VAL A 63 11.89 7.24 -12.32
N MET A 64 12.84 6.41 -11.90
CA MET A 64 12.96 6.03 -10.49
C MET A 64 13.33 7.23 -9.60
N ARG A 65 14.21 8.12 -10.05
CA ARG A 65 14.57 9.33 -9.30
C ARG A 65 13.36 10.26 -9.15
N ASP A 66 12.61 10.46 -10.22
CA ASP A 66 11.40 11.28 -10.21
C ASP A 66 10.35 10.67 -9.26
N ALA A 67 10.20 9.34 -9.28
CA ALA A 67 9.31 8.65 -8.37
C ALA A 67 9.68 8.81 -6.89
N PHE A 68 10.98 8.80 -6.55
CA PHE A 68 11.43 9.10 -5.19
C PHE A 68 11.18 10.55 -4.80
N ALA A 69 11.40 11.50 -5.71
CA ALA A 69 11.10 12.91 -5.45
C ALA A 69 9.60 13.13 -5.19
N GLU A 70 8.73 12.49 -5.97
CA GLU A 70 7.29 12.51 -5.77
C GLU A 70 6.88 11.89 -4.43
N ILE A 71 7.48 10.76 -4.04
CA ILE A 71 7.23 10.16 -2.71
C ILE A 71 7.66 11.12 -1.60
N ALA A 72 8.81 11.77 -1.72
CA ALA A 72 9.26 12.74 -0.72
C ALA A 72 8.31 13.94 -0.60
N GLN A 73 7.78 14.43 -1.72
CA GLN A 73 6.75 15.47 -1.73
C GLN A 73 5.43 14.97 -1.13
N GLU A 74 5.03 13.74 -1.40
CA GLU A 74 3.82 13.12 -0.83
C GLU A 74 3.93 13.00 0.70
N LEU A 75 5.07 12.52 1.20
CA LEU A 75 5.34 12.41 2.64
C LEU A 75 5.36 13.77 3.34
N SER A 76 5.70 14.85 2.60
CA SER A 76 5.64 16.23 3.12
C SER A 76 4.20 16.75 3.22
N ASN A 77 3.25 16.14 2.51
CA ASN A 77 1.83 16.52 2.45
C ASN A 77 0.92 15.44 3.05
N GLN A 78 1.33 14.84 4.17
CA GLN A 78 0.55 13.81 4.85
C GLN A 78 -0.44 14.41 5.84
N TYR A 79 -1.70 13.98 5.74
CA TYR A 79 -2.76 14.37 6.66
C TYR A 79 -3.18 13.17 7.51
N THR A 80 -3.36 13.38 8.82
CA THR A 80 -3.89 12.36 9.73
C THR A 80 -5.38 12.58 9.93
N LEU A 81 -6.19 11.58 9.55
CA LEU A 81 -7.64 11.57 9.78
C LEU A 81 -7.97 10.50 10.79
N THR A 82 -8.74 10.88 11.83
CA THR A 82 -9.18 9.94 12.87
C THR A 82 -10.65 9.61 12.66
N TYR A 83 -10.97 8.32 12.73
CA TYR A 83 -12.33 7.80 12.68
C TYR A 83 -12.53 6.83 13.85
N SER A 84 -13.53 7.08 14.69
CA SER A 84 -13.91 6.17 15.76
C SER A 84 -15.12 5.34 15.31
N PRO A 85 -14.94 4.04 15.04
CA PRO A 85 -16.07 3.18 14.71
C PRO A 85 -16.97 2.95 15.93
N PRO A 86 -18.25 2.62 15.74
CA PRO A 86 -19.15 2.26 16.84
C PRO A 86 -18.70 0.95 17.51
N ASP A 87 -19.11 0.72 18.76
CA ASP A 87 -18.71 -0.49 19.51
C ASP A 87 -19.15 -1.80 18.85
N SER A 88 -20.23 -1.78 18.07
CA SER A 88 -20.71 -2.91 17.27
C SER A 88 -19.75 -3.34 16.15
N ALA A 89 -18.82 -2.46 15.75
CA ALA A 89 -17.83 -2.74 14.72
C ALA A 89 -16.58 -3.45 15.28
N ARG A 90 -16.48 -3.70 16.58
CA ARG A 90 -15.39 -4.48 17.21
C ARG A 90 -15.60 -5.99 17.06
N ASP A 91 -15.74 -6.43 15.81
CA ASP A 91 -16.17 -7.79 15.44
C ASP A 91 -15.03 -8.70 14.94
N GLY A 92 -13.79 -8.21 14.93
CA GLY A 92 -12.63 -8.95 14.38
C GLY A 92 -12.57 -8.98 12.86
N ARG A 93 -13.55 -8.40 12.15
CA ARG A 93 -13.65 -8.48 10.69
C ARG A 93 -12.93 -7.32 10.00
N TRP A 94 -12.76 -7.46 8.69
CA TRP A 94 -12.23 -6.41 7.84
C TRP A 94 -13.30 -5.35 7.57
N HIS A 95 -12.96 -4.10 7.84
CA HIS A 95 -13.80 -2.94 7.55
C HIS A 95 -13.15 -2.09 6.46
N LYS A 96 -13.87 -1.86 5.36
CA LYS A 96 -13.42 -1.00 4.26
C LYS A 96 -13.40 0.47 4.72
N LEU A 97 -12.35 1.19 4.37
CA LEU A 97 -12.25 2.64 4.51
C LEU A 97 -12.27 3.28 3.13
N GLU A 98 -13.02 4.37 3.02
CA GLU A 98 -13.12 5.17 1.79
C GLU A 98 -13.14 6.64 2.18
N VAL A 99 -12.18 7.40 1.65
CA VAL A 99 -12.14 8.85 1.80
C VAL A 99 -12.58 9.46 0.49
N ARG A 100 -13.62 10.30 0.55
CA ARG A 100 -14.16 11.02 -0.60
C ARG A 100 -13.79 12.49 -0.46
N LEU A 101 -13.29 13.06 -1.55
CA LEU A 101 -13.00 14.48 -1.62
C LEU A 101 -14.16 15.20 -2.31
N SER A 102 -14.46 16.42 -1.83
CA SER A 102 -15.43 17.30 -2.50
C SER A 102 -14.89 17.87 -3.81
N LYS A 103 -13.57 17.91 -3.96
CA LYS A 103 -12.83 18.45 -5.11
C LYS A 103 -12.33 17.31 -6.00
N PRO A 104 -12.85 17.16 -7.24
CA PRO A 104 -12.49 16.04 -8.11
C PRO A 104 -11.08 16.13 -8.70
N GLU A 105 -10.45 17.32 -8.71
CA GLU A 105 -9.09 17.52 -9.21
C GLU A 105 -7.99 16.97 -8.29
N LEU A 106 -8.35 16.63 -7.05
CA LEU A 106 -7.43 16.13 -6.05
C LEU A 106 -7.42 14.60 -6.02
N VAL A 107 -6.23 14.03 -5.94
CA VAL A 107 -6.04 12.59 -5.79
C VAL A 107 -5.74 12.29 -4.32
N VAL A 108 -6.58 11.48 -3.68
CA VAL A 108 -6.35 11.00 -2.32
C VAL A 108 -5.82 9.57 -2.34
N ARG A 109 -4.77 9.30 -1.56
CA ARG A 109 -4.32 7.94 -1.26
C ARG A 109 -4.55 7.64 0.21
N THR A 110 -5.23 6.53 0.46
CA THR A 110 -5.49 6.06 1.82
C THR A 110 -5.38 4.55 1.87
N ARG A 111 -5.13 4.01 3.07
CA ARG A 111 -5.30 2.58 3.32
C ARG A 111 -6.73 2.16 3.00
N LYS A 112 -6.91 0.95 2.48
CA LYS A 112 -8.22 0.47 2.00
C LYS A 112 -9.17 0.02 3.12
N GLY A 113 -8.67 -0.13 4.33
CA GLY A 113 -9.45 -0.64 5.45
C GLY A 113 -8.60 -1.01 6.63
N TYR A 114 -9.21 -1.70 7.59
CA TYR A 114 -8.57 -2.21 8.79
C TYR A 114 -9.27 -3.44 9.32
N HIS A 115 -8.56 -4.27 10.07
CA HIS A 115 -9.16 -5.28 10.91
C HIS A 115 -9.57 -4.67 12.24
N ALA A 116 -10.84 -4.83 12.61
CA ALA A 116 -11.29 -4.43 13.93
C ALA A 116 -10.68 -5.33 15.01
N PRO A 117 -10.36 -4.80 16.20
CA PRO A 117 -9.93 -5.63 17.31
C PRO A 117 -11.07 -6.56 17.74
N LYS A 118 -10.75 -7.83 18.01
CA LYS A 118 -11.67 -8.76 18.66
C LYS A 118 -11.66 -8.47 20.16
N LYS A 119 -12.83 -8.21 20.75
CA LYS A 119 -12.98 -8.16 22.22
C LYS A 119 -12.72 -9.54 22.84
#